data_AF-A0A073B737-F1
#
_entry.id   AF-A0A073B737-F1
#
_cell.length_a   1.000
_cell.length_b   1.000
_cell.length_c   1.000
_cell.angle_alpha   90.00
_cell.angle_beta   90.00
_cell.angle_gamma   90.00
#
_symmetry.space_group_name_H-M   'P 1'
#
loop_
_entity.id
_entity.type
_entity.pdbx_description
1 polymer ?
#
loop_
_entity_poly.entity_id
_entity_poly.type
_entity_poly.pdbx_seq_one_letter_code
_entity_poly.pdbx_strand_id
1 'polypeptide(L)'
;MPEQQYGLPPVHEAWLPKEHPLHRPRHAKRQLTALLCALVFFTAPVISWVFGARPQPLENRPMAEFPSITDGWGFFTGLGPWATDHLPFRQQAIQSVDGVSRFVFQEPARLSEGSRSALARPGEQPELDENVFPPVIEGKDGWLFLGHDISYRCVPRMDLDRVIAGLRRWRDVVEASGRKFVLVIAPDKSTLYPEYLPDEYAGQECAGKAAEEFWRRVPEETGALDMRPLLRQVAERNQRPVYHDIDTHWTHDGGVAMTYLLAEQLHPGITRTWRLWPGRSYPHSADIPDLLGQDRTVQIDSYALAPDGGEDNTVSKPSDFHTPLHLESPAKPGMITGRVRMVGDSFTQFATPYLGAAFTDITVTHPNNPALDPQGTGQLLAEGETVVFELSERFVVGGRYAMLDTAVADEVGAVLAAHPVG
;
A
#
# COMPACT_ATOMS: atom_id res chain seq x y z
N MET A 1 -69.41 -45.50 17.88
CA MET A 1 -68.10 -46.09 17.47
C MET A 1 -67.44 -45.10 16.53
N PRO A 2 -66.20 -44.64 16.77
CA PRO A 2 -65.51 -43.76 15.83
C PRO A 2 -64.85 -44.60 14.72
N GLU A 3 -65.06 -44.20 13.47
CA GLU A 3 -64.33 -44.72 12.30
C GLU A 3 -62.86 -44.28 12.38
N GLN A 4 -61.95 -45.23 12.54
CA GLN A 4 -60.51 -45.00 12.34
C GLN A 4 -60.23 -44.89 10.84
N GLN A 5 -59.99 -43.67 10.35
CA GLN A 5 -59.33 -43.47 9.06
C GLN A 5 -57.87 -43.91 9.16
N TYR A 6 -57.54 -45.05 8.56
CA TYR A 6 -56.15 -45.42 8.29
C TYR A 6 -55.59 -44.54 7.18
N GLY A 7 -54.91 -43.45 7.55
CA GLY A 7 -54.06 -42.70 6.63
C GLY A 7 -52.81 -43.53 6.31
N LEU A 8 -52.57 -43.82 5.03
CA LEU A 8 -51.29 -44.38 4.59
C LEU A 8 -50.15 -43.41 4.98
N PRO A 9 -48.97 -43.92 5.37
CA PRO A 9 -47.83 -43.06 5.70
C PRO A 9 -47.48 -42.18 4.50
N PRO A 10 -47.12 -40.90 4.71
CA PRO A 10 -46.75 -40.01 3.62
C PRO A 10 -45.52 -40.57 2.88
N VAL A 11 -45.74 -41.04 1.65
CA VAL A 11 -44.67 -41.55 0.78
C VAL A 11 -44.23 -40.43 -0.15
N HIS A 12 -42.94 -40.14 -0.19
CA HIS A 12 -42.40 -39.09 -1.06
C HIS A 12 -42.68 -39.44 -2.54
N GLU A 13 -43.07 -38.45 -3.34
CA GLU A 13 -43.52 -38.59 -4.75
C GLU A 13 -42.56 -39.36 -5.68
N ALA A 14 -41.31 -39.52 -5.27
CA ALA A 14 -40.28 -40.22 -6.03
C ALA A 14 -40.22 -41.73 -5.80
N TRP A 15 -40.96 -42.21 -4.81
CA TRP A 15 -41.04 -43.63 -4.43
C TRP A 15 -42.37 -44.25 -4.88
N LEU A 16 -43.21 -43.46 -5.57
CA LEU A 16 -44.42 -43.93 -6.22
C LEU A 16 -44.08 -44.78 -7.47
N PRO A 17 -44.93 -45.73 -7.87
CA PRO A 17 -44.76 -46.45 -9.14
C PRO A 17 -44.67 -45.46 -10.31
N LYS A 18 -43.87 -45.78 -11.34
CA LYS A 18 -43.64 -44.89 -12.50
C LYS A 18 -44.91 -44.50 -13.26
N GLU A 19 -45.95 -45.32 -13.15
CA GLU A 19 -47.26 -45.13 -13.77
C GLU A 19 -48.18 -44.21 -12.94
N HIS A 20 -47.79 -43.86 -11.72
CA HIS A 20 -48.56 -42.99 -10.85
C HIS A 20 -48.48 -41.54 -11.34
N PRO A 21 -49.60 -40.81 -11.49
CA PRO A 21 -49.62 -39.46 -12.07
C PRO A 21 -48.86 -38.41 -11.26
N LEU A 22 -48.65 -38.67 -9.96
CA LEU A 22 -47.81 -37.85 -9.07
C LEU A 22 -46.35 -38.33 -8.98
N HIS A 23 -45.94 -39.36 -9.72
CA HIS A 23 -44.55 -39.82 -9.69
C HIS A 23 -43.63 -38.75 -10.30
N ARG A 24 -42.78 -38.16 -9.45
CA ARG A 24 -41.71 -37.26 -9.86
C ARG A 24 -40.39 -37.99 -9.68
N PRO A 25 -39.66 -38.35 -10.75
CA PRO A 25 -38.39 -39.06 -10.61
C PRO A 25 -37.41 -38.20 -9.80
N ARG A 26 -36.92 -38.74 -8.68
CA ARG A 26 -35.70 -38.21 -8.05
C ARG A 26 -34.57 -38.41 -9.06
N HIS A 27 -33.91 -37.32 -9.45
CA HIS A 27 -32.77 -37.28 -10.37
C HIS A 27 -33.12 -37.19 -11.87
N ALA A 28 -33.49 -35.98 -12.32
CA ALA A 28 -33.37 -35.60 -13.73
C ALA A 28 -31.88 -35.47 -14.14
N LYS A 29 -31.54 -35.66 -15.43
CA LYS A 29 -30.16 -35.52 -15.97
C LYS A 29 -29.45 -34.24 -15.52
N ARG A 30 -30.18 -33.13 -15.35
CA ARG A 30 -29.65 -31.84 -14.86
C ARG A 30 -29.14 -31.90 -13.41
N GLN A 31 -29.73 -32.74 -12.57
CA GLN A 31 -29.35 -32.92 -11.17
C GLN A 31 -28.09 -33.78 -11.03
N LEU A 32 -27.88 -34.75 -11.95
CA LEU A 32 -26.63 -35.52 -12.04
C LEU A 32 -25.46 -34.60 -12.43
N THR A 33 -25.66 -33.71 -13.41
CA THR A 33 -24.65 -32.71 -13.77
C THR A 33 -24.32 -31.79 -12.59
N ALA A 34 -25.33 -31.29 -11.88
CA ALA A 34 -25.11 -30.46 -10.69
C ALA A 34 -24.38 -31.23 -9.57
N LEU A 35 -24.72 -32.49 -9.34
CA LEU A 35 -24.03 -33.35 -8.37
C LEU A 35 -22.58 -33.63 -8.77
N LEU A 36 -22.30 -33.87 -10.04
CA LEU A 36 -20.94 -34.05 -10.55
C LEU A 36 -20.13 -32.77 -10.43
N CYS A 37 -20.71 -31.62 -10.78
CA CYS A 37 -20.07 -30.31 -10.59
C CYS A 37 -19.80 -30.04 -9.11
N ALA A 38 -20.75 -30.33 -8.21
CA ALA A 38 -20.56 -30.19 -6.77
C ALA A 38 -19.46 -31.14 -6.26
N LEU A 39 -19.47 -32.41 -6.69
CA LEU A 39 -18.44 -33.38 -6.33
C LEU A 39 -17.06 -32.87 -6.75
N VAL A 40 -16.91 -32.45 -8.01
CA VAL A 40 -15.65 -31.90 -8.51
C VAL A 40 -15.25 -30.65 -7.73
N PHE A 41 -16.18 -29.73 -7.48
CA PHE A 41 -15.91 -28.49 -6.74
C PHE A 41 -15.40 -28.75 -5.31
N PHE A 42 -16.03 -29.69 -4.59
CA PHE A 42 -15.64 -30.00 -3.20
C PHE A 42 -14.43 -30.94 -3.10
N THR A 43 -14.17 -31.79 -4.10
CA THR A 43 -13.07 -32.76 -4.06
C THR A 43 -11.80 -32.27 -4.75
N ALA A 44 -11.90 -31.37 -5.72
CA ALA A 44 -10.74 -30.85 -6.46
C ALA A 44 -9.67 -30.22 -5.55
N PRO A 45 -9.99 -29.35 -4.57
CA PRO A 45 -8.97 -28.78 -3.69
C PRO A 45 -8.22 -29.84 -2.87
N VAL A 46 -8.95 -30.86 -2.38
CA VAL A 46 -8.39 -31.96 -1.58
C VAL A 46 -7.49 -32.85 -2.45
N ILE A 47 -7.97 -33.23 -3.64
CA ILE A 47 -7.20 -34.03 -4.59
C ILE A 47 -5.93 -33.28 -5.02
N SER A 48 -6.06 -32.00 -5.37
CA SER A 48 -4.93 -31.15 -5.72
C SER A 48 -3.89 -31.06 -4.59
N TRP A 49 -4.32 -30.93 -3.34
CA TRP A 49 -3.42 -30.94 -2.19
C TRP A 49 -2.69 -32.29 -2.01
N VAL A 50 -3.39 -33.41 -2.19
CA VAL A 50 -2.79 -34.77 -2.16
C VAL A 50 -1.73 -34.94 -3.25
N PHE A 51 -1.93 -34.36 -4.43
CA PHE A 51 -0.98 -34.39 -5.54
C PHE A 51 0.10 -33.28 -5.50
N GLY A 52 0.25 -32.62 -4.35
CA GLY A 52 1.38 -31.71 -4.09
C GLY A 52 1.11 -30.24 -4.36
N ALA A 53 -0.12 -29.83 -4.69
CA ALA A 53 -0.47 -28.42 -4.70
C ALA A 53 -0.39 -27.86 -3.27
N ARG A 54 0.37 -26.78 -3.09
CA ARG A 54 0.53 -26.11 -1.80
C ARG A 54 -0.08 -24.71 -1.89
N PRO A 55 -0.76 -24.24 -0.83
CA PRO A 55 -1.19 -22.86 -0.76
C PRO A 55 0.03 -21.94 -0.80
N GLN A 56 -0.11 -20.83 -1.52
CA GLN A 56 0.88 -19.76 -1.60
C GLN A 56 0.28 -18.53 -0.92
N PRO A 57 1.06 -17.78 -0.13
CA PRO A 57 0.63 -16.49 0.38
C PRO A 57 0.28 -15.56 -0.79
N LEU A 58 -0.90 -14.95 -0.75
CA LEU A 58 -1.36 -13.97 -1.74
C LEU A 58 -1.22 -12.52 -1.26
N GLU A 59 -1.05 -12.33 0.04
CA GLU A 59 -1.00 -11.02 0.70
C GLU A 59 0.28 -10.95 1.54
N ASN A 60 0.86 -9.76 1.77
CA ASN A 60 2.01 -9.53 2.66
C ASN A 60 1.65 -9.68 4.15
N ARG A 61 0.93 -10.75 4.49
CA ARG A 61 0.63 -11.18 5.86
C ARG A 61 0.84 -12.69 5.98
N PRO A 62 1.23 -13.19 7.16
CA PRO A 62 1.26 -14.63 7.40
C PRO A 62 -0.14 -15.22 7.18
N MET A 63 -0.19 -16.42 6.58
CA MET A 63 -1.44 -17.15 6.41
C MET A 63 -2.09 -17.36 7.78
N ALA A 64 -3.42 -17.21 7.86
CA ALA A 64 -4.15 -17.43 9.11
C ALA A 64 -3.83 -18.81 9.69
N GLU A 65 -3.50 -18.89 10.98
CA GLU A 65 -3.22 -20.16 11.65
C GLU A 65 -4.50 -21.01 11.79
N PHE A 66 -4.34 -22.34 11.90
CA PHE A 66 -5.49 -23.21 12.14
C PHE A 66 -6.09 -22.88 13.51
N PRO A 67 -7.38 -22.52 13.58
CA PRO A 67 -7.97 -22.04 14.82
C PRO A 67 -7.98 -23.16 15.87
N SER A 68 -7.73 -22.82 17.14
CA SER A 68 -7.70 -23.82 18.19
C SER A 68 -9.12 -24.34 18.47
N ILE A 69 -9.23 -25.65 18.65
CA ILE A 69 -10.49 -26.31 19.02
C ILE A 69 -10.95 -25.88 20.44
N THR A 70 -10.04 -25.29 21.23
CA THR A 70 -10.33 -24.77 22.58
C THR A 70 -10.99 -23.39 22.57
N ASP A 71 -11.07 -22.71 21.42
CA ASP A 71 -11.50 -21.29 21.34
C ASP A 71 -13.03 -21.12 21.28
N GLY A 72 -13.80 -22.19 21.44
CA GLY A 72 -15.27 -22.15 21.45
C GLY A 72 -15.84 -21.59 20.14
N TRP A 73 -16.58 -20.48 20.20
CA TRP A 73 -17.10 -19.79 19.01
C TRP A 73 -15.99 -19.18 18.12
N GLY A 74 -14.82 -18.89 18.70
CA GLY A 74 -13.63 -18.42 17.98
C GLY A 74 -13.13 -19.40 16.92
N PHE A 75 -13.33 -20.70 17.15
CA PHE A 75 -13.01 -21.75 16.19
C PHE A 75 -13.76 -21.57 14.85
N PHE A 76 -15.07 -21.30 14.93
CA PHE A 76 -15.92 -21.15 13.75
C PHE A 76 -15.65 -19.84 13.00
N THR A 77 -15.32 -18.77 13.72
CA THR A 77 -14.95 -17.49 13.09
C THR A 77 -13.55 -17.54 12.45
N GLY A 78 -12.61 -18.32 13.01
CA GLY A 78 -11.26 -18.50 12.47
C GLY A 78 -11.17 -19.48 11.29
N LEU A 79 -12.15 -20.40 11.15
CA LEU A 79 -12.16 -21.41 10.09
C LEU A 79 -12.30 -20.80 8.69
N GLY A 80 -13.09 -19.75 8.53
CA GLY A 80 -13.28 -19.07 7.23
C GLY A 80 -11.97 -18.48 6.70
N PRO A 81 -11.31 -17.58 7.45
CA PRO A 81 -10.01 -17.02 7.09
C PRO A 81 -8.94 -18.10 6.85
N TRP A 82 -8.84 -19.11 7.73
CA TRP A 82 -7.90 -20.22 7.57
C TRP A 82 -8.15 -20.99 6.27
N ALA A 83 -9.40 -21.40 6.02
CA ALA A 83 -9.76 -22.16 4.83
C ALA A 83 -9.48 -21.36 3.55
N THR A 84 -9.80 -20.06 3.54
CA THR A 84 -9.54 -19.18 2.40
C THR A 84 -8.04 -18.99 2.13
N ASP A 85 -7.20 -18.87 3.16
CA ASP A 85 -5.75 -18.74 2.99
C ASP A 85 -5.07 -20.06 2.59
N HIS A 86 -5.67 -21.20 2.93
CA HIS A 86 -5.11 -22.53 2.65
C HIS A 86 -5.70 -23.21 1.40
N LEU A 87 -6.51 -22.50 0.61
CA LEU A 87 -7.04 -23.01 -0.65
C LEU A 87 -5.94 -23.04 -1.74
N PRO A 88 -5.57 -24.23 -2.26
CA PRO A 88 -4.64 -24.32 -3.38
C PRO A 88 -5.28 -23.70 -4.64
N PHE A 89 -4.46 -23.06 -5.46
CA PHE A 89 -4.86 -22.38 -6.69
C PHE A 89 -5.81 -21.18 -6.54
N ARG A 90 -5.89 -20.57 -5.35
CA ARG A 90 -6.69 -19.36 -5.12
C ARG A 90 -6.34 -18.24 -6.11
N GLN A 91 -5.05 -18.08 -6.42
CA GLN A 91 -4.57 -17.11 -7.41
C GLN A 91 -5.10 -17.40 -8.83
N GLN A 92 -5.00 -18.66 -9.29
CA GLN A 92 -5.51 -19.07 -10.60
C GLN A 92 -7.04 -18.98 -10.67
N ALA A 93 -7.75 -19.22 -9.55
CA ALA A 93 -9.20 -19.04 -9.47
C ALA A 93 -9.57 -17.55 -9.61
N ILE A 94 -8.90 -16.65 -8.89
CA ILE A 94 -9.08 -15.19 -9.00
C ILE A 94 -8.83 -14.74 -10.45
N GLN A 95 -7.72 -15.15 -11.05
CA GLN A 95 -7.37 -14.82 -12.44
C GLN A 95 -8.41 -15.36 -13.45
N SER A 96 -8.96 -16.55 -13.20
CA SER A 96 -10.00 -17.13 -14.07
C SER A 96 -11.32 -16.38 -13.99
N VAL A 97 -11.71 -15.93 -12.79
CA VAL A 97 -12.92 -15.13 -12.57
C VAL A 97 -12.76 -13.75 -13.19
N ASP A 98 -11.60 -13.11 -13.01
CA ASP A 98 -11.26 -11.84 -13.66
C ASP A 98 -11.25 -11.98 -15.19
N GLY A 99 -10.61 -13.02 -15.74
CA GLY A 99 -10.59 -13.29 -17.17
C GLY A 99 -11.98 -13.52 -17.78
N VAL A 100 -12.86 -14.25 -17.08
CA VAL A 100 -14.26 -14.41 -17.50
C VAL A 100 -15.01 -13.07 -17.42
N SER A 101 -14.79 -12.29 -16.37
CA SER A 101 -15.44 -10.99 -16.21
C SER A 101 -15.06 -10.02 -17.34
N ARG A 102 -13.77 -9.92 -17.65
CA ARG A 102 -13.27 -9.09 -18.76
C ARG A 102 -13.80 -9.56 -20.11
N PHE A 103 -13.89 -10.87 -20.33
CA PHE A 103 -14.42 -11.43 -21.58
C PHE A 103 -15.93 -11.19 -21.75
N VAL A 104 -16.71 -11.36 -20.68
CA VAL A 104 -18.18 -11.33 -20.73
C VAL A 104 -18.73 -9.91 -20.53
N PHE A 105 -18.16 -9.16 -19.60
CA PHE A 105 -18.69 -7.87 -19.13
C PHE A 105 -17.80 -6.68 -19.51
N GLN A 106 -16.62 -6.91 -20.11
CA GLN A 106 -15.63 -5.85 -20.43
C GLN A 106 -15.20 -5.03 -19.20
N GLU A 107 -15.38 -5.60 -18.00
CA GLU A 107 -15.03 -4.99 -16.72
C GLU A 107 -14.25 -6.02 -15.87
N PRO A 108 -13.27 -5.59 -15.06
CA PRO A 108 -12.58 -6.48 -14.14
C PRO A 108 -13.53 -7.08 -13.09
N ALA A 109 -13.18 -8.24 -12.56
CA ALA A 109 -13.98 -8.88 -11.52
C ALA A 109 -13.92 -8.06 -10.22
N ARG A 110 -15.07 -7.90 -9.56
CA ARG A 110 -15.14 -7.35 -8.19
C ARG A 110 -14.68 -8.42 -7.20
N LEU A 111 -13.38 -8.45 -6.94
CA LEU A 111 -12.73 -9.48 -6.10
C LEU A 111 -12.81 -9.20 -4.60
N SER A 112 -13.26 -7.99 -4.21
CA SER A 112 -13.58 -7.63 -2.84
C SER A 112 -15.10 -7.59 -2.64
N GLU A 113 -15.63 -8.41 -1.71
CA GLU A 113 -16.98 -8.22 -1.18
C GLU A 113 -16.98 -6.97 -0.28
N GLY A 114 -17.05 -5.80 -0.90
CA GLY A 114 -17.53 -4.59 -0.22
C GLY A 114 -18.94 -4.88 0.26
N SER A 115 -19.11 -4.92 1.59
CA SER A 115 -20.36 -5.23 2.28
C SER A 115 -21.55 -4.55 1.62
N ARG A 116 -22.66 -5.31 1.54
CA ARG A 116 -24.00 -4.80 1.23
C ARG A 116 -24.17 -3.44 1.93
N SER A 117 -24.28 -2.38 1.13
CA SER A 117 -24.70 -1.07 1.61
C SER A 117 -25.87 -1.27 2.57
N ALA A 118 -25.64 -0.98 3.85
CA ALA A 118 -26.72 -0.96 4.82
C ALA A 118 -27.76 0.03 4.29
N LEU A 119 -28.98 -0.45 4.05
CA LEU A 119 -30.10 0.34 3.54
C LEU A 119 -30.21 1.64 4.35
N ALA A 120 -29.78 2.76 3.74
CA ALA A 120 -29.82 4.07 4.37
C ALA A 120 -31.26 4.43 4.74
N ARG A 121 -31.46 4.94 5.96
CA ARG A 121 -32.76 5.48 6.39
C ARG A 121 -33.03 6.77 5.62
N PRO A 122 -34.30 7.07 5.24
CA PRO A 122 -34.60 8.30 4.52
C PRO A 122 -34.24 9.53 5.37
N GLY A 123 -33.29 10.34 4.91
CA GLY A 123 -32.87 11.60 5.54
C GLY A 123 -31.42 11.63 6.07
N GLU A 124 -30.71 10.51 6.03
CA GLU A 124 -29.29 10.43 6.41
C GLU A 124 -28.46 10.31 5.12
N GLN A 125 -27.56 11.26 4.85
CA GLN A 125 -26.56 11.06 3.79
C GLN A 125 -25.68 9.90 4.24
N PRO A 126 -25.57 8.80 3.46
CA PRO A 126 -24.71 7.70 3.85
C PRO A 126 -23.28 8.22 3.99
N GLU A 127 -22.70 8.03 5.17
CA GLU A 127 -21.28 8.28 5.40
C GLU A 127 -20.49 7.45 4.37
N LEU A 128 -19.58 8.09 3.65
CA LEU A 128 -18.75 7.40 2.64
C LEU A 128 -17.87 6.39 3.38
N ASP A 129 -18.14 5.10 3.17
CA ASP A 129 -17.32 4.01 3.70
C ASP A 129 -16.13 3.76 2.75
N GLU A 130 -14.94 3.57 3.29
CA GLU A 130 -13.73 3.28 2.52
C GLU A 130 -13.88 2.03 1.63
N ASN A 131 -14.70 1.06 2.05
CA ASN A 131 -14.96 -0.19 1.32
C ASN A 131 -15.75 0.01 0.02
N VAL A 132 -16.29 1.21 -0.23
CA VAL A 132 -16.97 1.52 -1.49
C VAL A 132 -16.00 1.85 -2.63
N PHE A 133 -14.73 2.11 -2.30
CA PHE A 133 -13.69 2.38 -3.29
C PHE A 133 -13.03 1.06 -3.71
N PRO A 134 -12.80 0.84 -5.02
CA PRO A 134 -12.08 -0.35 -5.46
C PRO A 134 -10.62 -0.30 -4.99
N PRO A 135 -9.99 -1.44 -4.65
CA PRO A 135 -8.59 -1.47 -4.23
C PRO A 135 -7.62 -1.05 -5.35
N VAL A 136 -8.06 -1.18 -6.61
CA VAL A 136 -7.31 -0.79 -7.81
C VAL A 136 -8.24 -0.02 -8.75
N ILE A 137 -7.74 1.07 -9.31
CA ILE A 137 -8.39 1.82 -10.38
C ILE A 137 -7.63 1.51 -11.67
N GLU A 138 -8.31 0.90 -12.65
CA GLU A 138 -7.75 0.65 -13.97
C GLU A 138 -7.82 1.92 -14.80
N GLY A 139 -6.64 2.42 -15.17
CA GLY A 139 -6.45 3.62 -15.96
C GLY A 139 -6.35 3.35 -17.46
N LYS A 140 -6.10 4.43 -18.20
CA LYS A 140 -5.82 4.43 -19.63
C LYS A 140 -4.43 3.85 -19.89
N ASP A 141 -4.22 3.34 -21.10
CA ASP A 141 -2.93 2.82 -21.58
C ASP A 141 -2.28 1.76 -20.68
N GLY A 142 -3.09 1.00 -19.94
CA GLY A 142 -2.63 -0.08 -19.06
C GLY A 142 -2.10 0.36 -17.69
N TRP A 143 -2.20 1.65 -17.36
CA TRP A 143 -1.85 2.14 -16.03
C TRP A 143 -2.81 1.60 -14.98
N LEU A 144 -2.28 1.24 -13.82
CA LEU A 144 -3.06 0.87 -12.64
C LEU A 144 -2.79 1.87 -11.52
N PHE A 145 -3.81 2.28 -10.78
CA PHE A 145 -3.68 3.17 -9.64
C PHE A 145 -4.15 2.49 -8.37
N LEU A 146 -3.51 2.81 -7.24
CA LEU A 146 -3.92 2.31 -5.94
C LEU A 146 -5.21 3.01 -5.50
N GLY A 147 -6.22 2.24 -5.09
CA GLY A 147 -7.49 2.77 -4.62
C GLY A 147 -7.35 3.73 -3.42
N HIS A 148 -6.35 3.50 -2.58
CA HIS A 148 -6.05 4.34 -1.42
C HIS A 148 -5.62 5.77 -1.77
N ASP A 149 -5.14 6.02 -3.00
CA ASP A 149 -4.93 7.39 -3.50
C ASP A 149 -6.22 8.22 -3.42
N ILE A 150 -7.36 7.55 -3.57
CA ILE A 150 -8.69 8.17 -3.61
C ILE A 150 -9.41 7.98 -2.27
N SER A 151 -9.45 6.75 -1.75
CA SER A 151 -10.23 6.44 -0.55
C SER A 151 -9.72 7.19 0.68
N TYR A 152 -8.40 7.35 0.85
CA TYR A 152 -7.85 8.06 2.01
C TYR A 152 -8.12 9.57 1.96
N ARG A 153 -8.26 10.15 0.77
CA ARG A 153 -8.65 11.55 0.59
C ARG A 153 -10.13 11.78 0.87
N CYS A 154 -10.98 10.85 0.42
CA CYS A 154 -12.42 10.96 0.55
C CYS A 154 -12.94 10.55 1.93
N VAL A 155 -12.21 9.66 2.64
CA VAL A 155 -12.54 9.17 3.98
C VAL A 155 -11.31 9.32 4.89
N PRO A 156 -10.91 10.56 5.22
CA PRO A 156 -9.73 10.79 6.04
C PRO A 156 -10.00 10.41 7.51
N ARG A 157 -8.97 9.92 8.22
CA ARG A 157 -9.05 9.64 9.68
C ARG A 157 -8.84 10.88 10.53
N MET A 158 -8.18 11.89 9.98
CA MET A 158 -7.95 13.19 10.60
C MET A 158 -8.30 14.27 9.59
N ASP A 159 -8.95 15.34 10.04
CA ASP A 159 -9.08 16.54 9.20
C ASP A 159 -7.70 17.16 8.90
N LEU A 160 -7.65 17.97 7.85
CA LEU A 160 -6.41 18.56 7.37
C LEU A 160 -5.76 19.50 8.41
N ASP A 161 -6.56 20.18 9.23
CA ASP A 161 -6.05 21.07 10.28
C ASP A 161 -5.27 20.28 11.34
N ARG A 162 -5.78 19.12 11.75
CA ARG A 162 -5.09 18.20 12.66
C ARG A 162 -3.82 17.62 12.05
N VAL A 163 -3.85 17.24 10.77
CA VAL A 163 -2.65 16.79 10.05
C VAL A 163 -1.57 17.87 10.05
N ILE A 164 -1.93 19.11 9.70
CA ILE A 164 -1.01 20.26 9.70
C ILE A 164 -0.47 20.52 11.11
N ALA A 165 -1.32 20.46 12.14
CA ALA A 165 -0.89 20.62 13.53
C ALA A 165 0.14 19.55 13.95
N GLY A 166 -0.07 18.28 13.58
CA GLY A 166 0.87 17.20 13.81
C GLY A 166 2.24 17.43 13.16
N LEU A 167 2.25 17.77 11.87
CA LEU A 167 3.48 18.06 11.12
C LEU A 167 4.24 19.26 11.69
N ARG A 168 3.52 20.33 12.05
CA ARG A 168 4.11 21.51 12.70
C ARG A 168 4.68 21.14 14.07
N ARG A 169 3.99 20.30 14.83
CA ARG A 169 4.48 19.90 16.15
C ARG A 169 5.80 19.15 16.04
N TRP A 170 5.95 18.26 15.06
CA TRP A 170 7.23 17.61 14.77
C TRP A 170 8.35 18.59 14.46
N ARG A 171 8.09 19.59 13.61
CA ARG A 171 9.04 20.66 13.35
C ARG A 171 9.45 21.35 14.64
N ASP A 172 8.48 21.78 15.44
CA ASP A 172 8.71 22.52 16.67
C ASP A 172 9.59 21.73 17.66
N VAL A 173 9.29 20.44 17.89
CA VAL A 173 10.05 19.63 18.86
C VAL A 173 11.46 19.28 18.37
N VAL A 174 11.64 19.07 17.07
CA VAL A 174 12.96 18.79 16.49
C VAL A 174 13.81 20.05 16.51
N GLU A 175 13.30 21.17 16.02
CA GLU A 175 14.04 22.44 15.94
C GLU A 175 14.34 23.01 17.33
N ALA A 176 13.43 22.86 18.31
CA ALA A 176 13.68 23.23 19.71
C ALA A 176 14.84 22.43 20.35
N SER A 177 15.18 21.26 19.80
CA SER A 177 16.33 20.46 20.24
C SER A 177 17.67 20.87 19.60
N GLY A 178 17.68 21.93 18.77
CA GLY A 178 18.86 22.43 18.05
C GLY A 178 19.15 21.72 16.73
N ARG A 179 18.30 20.77 16.33
CA ARG A 179 18.44 19.99 15.08
C ARG A 179 17.77 20.70 13.91
N LYS A 180 18.30 20.48 12.70
CA LYS A 180 17.60 20.88 11.47
C LYS A 180 16.45 19.90 11.21
N PHE A 181 15.30 20.42 10.78
CA PHE A 181 14.16 19.60 10.35
C PHE A 181 13.83 19.84 8.88
N VAL A 182 13.77 18.76 8.09
CA VAL A 182 13.33 18.78 6.70
C VAL A 182 12.15 17.83 6.54
N LEU A 183 11.06 18.32 5.95
CA LEU A 183 9.88 17.54 5.64
C LEU A 183 9.71 17.49 4.13
N VAL A 184 9.66 16.30 3.55
CA VAL A 184 9.44 16.03 2.14
C VAL A 184 8.11 15.30 1.99
N ILE A 185 7.26 15.76 1.08
CA ILE A 185 6.03 15.05 0.74
C ILE A 185 6.19 14.45 -0.66
N ALA A 186 6.18 13.12 -0.74
CA ALA A 186 6.15 12.40 -2.00
C ALA A 186 4.71 12.39 -2.53
N PRO A 187 4.44 12.92 -3.74
CA PRO A 187 3.09 12.94 -4.26
C PRO A 187 2.62 11.55 -4.67
N ASP A 188 1.31 11.38 -4.72
CA ASP A 188 0.74 10.13 -5.21
C ASP A 188 0.85 10.05 -6.75
N LYS A 189 0.86 8.82 -7.28
CA LYS A 189 0.87 8.59 -8.73
C LYS A 189 -0.32 9.24 -9.42
N SER A 190 -1.50 9.17 -8.79
CA SER A 190 -2.73 9.83 -9.26
C SER A 190 -2.65 11.36 -9.28
N THR A 191 -1.77 11.98 -8.49
CA THR A 191 -1.54 13.43 -8.48
C THR A 191 -0.59 13.87 -9.58
N LEU A 192 0.44 13.06 -9.87
CA LEU A 192 1.43 13.37 -10.90
C LEU A 192 0.95 13.05 -12.31
N TYR A 193 0.16 11.99 -12.47
CA TYR A 193 -0.31 11.50 -13.75
C TYR A 193 -1.84 11.33 -13.82
N PRO A 194 -2.63 12.38 -13.53
CA PRO A 194 -4.09 12.30 -13.62
C PRO A 194 -4.58 12.03 -15.04
N GLU A 195 -3.79 12.32 -16.08
CA GLU A 195 -4.13 12.08 -17.49
C GLU A 195 -4.32 10.59 -17.82
N TYR A 196 -3.68 9.69 -17.07
CA TYR A 196 -3.85 8.24 -17.23
C TYR A 196 -4.97 7.67 -16.37
N LEU A 197 -5.63 8.45 -15.51
CA LEU A 197 -6.86 8.01 -14.84
C LEU A 197 -8.00 7.89 -15.87
N PRO A 198 -9.00 7.02 -15.62
CA PRO A 198 -10.20 6.98 -16.44
C PRO A 198 -10.97 8.31 -16.35
N ASP A 199 -11.81 8.60 -17.34
CA ASP A 199 -12.56 9.87 -17.37
C ASP A 199 -13.51 10.01 -16.17
N GLU A 200 -14.03 8.87 -15.68
CA GLU A 200 -14.88 8.76 -14.50
C GLU A 200 -14.40 7.63 -13.59
N TYR A 201 -14.37 7.87 -12.27
CA TYR A 201 -14.09 6.86 -11.25
C TYR A 201 -14.70 7.24 -9.90
N ALA A 202 -14.89 6.24 -9.04
CA ALA A 202 -15.43 6.43 -7.70
C ALA A 202 -14.53 7.37 -6.89
N GLY A 203 -15.09 8.47 -6.38
CA GLY A 203 -14.37 9.44 -5.54
C GLY A 203 -13.61 10.53 -6.28
N GLN A 204 -13.72 10.64 -7.60
CA GLN A 204 -13.03 11.65 -8.41
C GLN A 204 -13.20 13.08 -7.88
N GLU A 205 -14.43 13.50 -7.57
CA GLU A 205 -14.70 14.86 -7.08
C GLU A 205 -14.12 15.11 -5.67
N CYS A 206 -14.33 14.18 -4.72
CA CYS A 206 -13.82 14.35 -3.35
C CYS A 206 -12.29 14.31 -3.31
N ALA A 207 -11.67 13.36 -4.01
CA ALA A 207 -10.21 13.26 -4.05
C ALA A 207 -9.57 14.46 -4.76
N GLY A 208 -10.18 14.97 -5.84
CA GLY A 208 -9.69 16.16 -6.53
C GLY A 208 -9.68 17.40 -5.61
N LYS A 209 -10.79 17.67 -4.92
CA LYS A 209 -10.89 18.79 -3.97
C LYS A 209 -9.90 18.65 -2.80
N ALA A 210 -9.81 17.46 -2.21
CA ALA A 210 -8.91 17.19 -1.10
C ALA A 210 -7.44 17.35 -1.51
N ALA A 211 -7.04 16.87 -2.70
CA ALA A 211 -5.68 17.03 -3.21
C ALA A 211 -5.34 18.50 -3.49
N GLU A 212 -6.27 19.26 -4.08
CA GLU A 212 -6.09 20.70 -4.31
C GLU A 212 -5.87 21.45 -2.99
N GLU A 213 -6.72 21.20 -2.00
CA GLU A 213 -6.60 21.84 -0.69
C GLU A 213 -5.31 21.43 0.03
N PHE A 214 -4.99 20.13 0.03
CA PHE A 214 -3.78 19.57 0.64
C PHE A 214 -2.52 20.26 0.10
N TRP A 215 -2.37 20.30 -1.22
CA TRP A 215 -1.18 20.85 -1.85
C TRP A 215 -1.09 22.37 -1.82
N ARG A 216 -2.22 23.05 -1.61
CA ARG A 216 -2.24 24.49 -1.34
C ARG A 216 -1.75 24.78 0.08
N ARG A 217 -2.22 24.01 1.07
CA ARG A 217 -2.03 24.31 2.49
C ARG A 217 -0.80 23.69 3.11
N VAL A 218 -0.55 22.39 2.89
CA VAL A 218 0.47 21.64 3.63
C VAL A 218 1.88 22.19 3.40
N PRO A 219 2.34 22.43 2.16
CA PRO A 219 3.65 23.05 1.95
C PRO A 219 3.78 24.44 2.60
N GLU A 220 2.78 25.30 2.43
CA GLU A 220 2.77 26.67 2.95
C GLU A 220 2.76 26.72 4.49
N GLU A 221 1.90 25.93 5.13
CA GLU A 221 1.66 26.00 6.58
C GLU A 221 2.65 25.17 7.41
N THR A 222 3.35 24.21 6.78
CA THR A 222 4.30 23.31 7.48
C THR A 222 5.75 23.48 7.04
N GLY A 223 6.01 24.22 5.95
CA GLY A 223 7.33 24.31 5.32
C GLY A 223 7.78 22.99 4.68
N ALA A 224 6.84 22.12 4.31
CA ALA A 224 7.14 20.89 3.59
C ALA A 224 7.65 21.19 2.18
N LEU A 225 8.62 20.40 1.72
CA LEU A 225 9.11 20.45 0.35
C LEU A 225 8.14 19.71 -0.58
N ASP A 226 7.59 20.44 -1.54
CA ASP A 226 6.73 19.91 -2.60
C ASP A 226 7.59 19.30 -3.72
N MET A 227 7.52 17.99 -3.86
CA MET A 227 8.27 17.25 -4.89
C MET A 227 7.67 17.37 -6.30
N ARG A 228 6.40 17.78 -6.46
CA ARG A 228 5.69 17.73 -7.76
C ARG A 228 6.39 18.56 -8.85
N PRO A 229 6.84 19.80 -8.61
CA PRO A 229 7.52 20.58 -9.66
C PRO A 229 8.82 19.91 -10.12
N LEU A 230 9.61 19.40 -9.18
CA LEU A 230 10.87 18.73 -9.48
C LEU A 230 10.64 17.43 -10.25
N LEU A 231 9.67 16.61 -9.83
CA LEU A 231 9.34 15.35 -10.49
C LEU A 231 8.83 15.57 -11.92
N ARG A 232 7.99 16.60 -12.15
CA ARG A 232 7.56 16.97 -13.51
C ARG A 232 8.73 17.40 -14.39
N GLN A 233 9.62 18.24 -13.86
CA GLN A 233 10.83 18.66 -14.58
C GLN A 233 11.72 17.46 -14.95
N VAL A 234 11.89 16.50 -14.04
CA VAL A 234 12.66 15.27 -14.30
C VAL A 234 11.98 14.43 -15.38
N ALA A 235 10.66 14.25 -15.31
CA ALA A 235 9.89 13.52 -16.32
C ALA A 235 10.04 14.13 -17.72
N GLU A 236 9.88 15.46 -17.81
CA GLU A 236 10.01 16.22 -19.06
C GLU A 236 11.44 16.12 -19.63
N ARG A 237 12.45 16.33 -18.79
CA ARG A 237 13.86 16.27 -19.19
C ARG A 237 14.25 14.89 -19.69
N ASN A 238 13.78 13.84 -19.02
CA ASN A 238 14.11 12.47 -19.34
C ASN A 238 13.18 11.85 -20.39
N GLN A 239 12.13 12.58 -20.80
CA GLN A 239 11.11 12.15 -21.76
C GLN A 239 10.45 10.81 -21.39
N ARG A 240 10.23 10.59 -20.10
CA ARG A 240 9.54 9.40 -19.59
C ARG A 240 8.91 9.66 -18.22
N PRO A 241 7.92 8.86 -17.80
CA PRO A 241 7.34 8.96 -16.46
C PRO A 241 8.34 8.65 -15.34
N VAL A 242 8.13 9.28 -14.18
CA VAL A 242 8.88 9.01 -12.94
C VAL A 242 8.16 8.05 -12.00
N TYR A 243 7.11 7.38 -12.48
CA TYR A 243 6.44 6.26 -11.81
C TYR A 243 6.29 5.10 -12.78
N HIS A 244 6.22 3.88 -12.27
CA HIS A 244 5.83 2.74 -13.09
C HIS A 244 4.31 2.73 -13.31
N ASP A 245 3.90 2.26 -14.48
CA ASP A 245 2.50 2.18 -14.91
C ASP A 245 1.66 1.30 -13.97
N ILE A 246 2.21 0.19 -13.48
CA ILE A 246 1.50 -0.78 -12.63
C ILE A 246 2.03 -0.89 -11.19
N ASP A 247 2.92 0.00 -10.74
CA ASP A 247 3.44 0.00 -9.36
C ASP A 247 3.03 1.29 -8.62
N THR A 248 2.91 1.26 -7.29
CA THR A 248 2.56 2.46 -6.50
C THR A 248 3.71 3.45 -6.34
N HIS A 249 4.96 3.00 -6.50
CA HIS A 249 6.15 3.79 -6.23
C HIS A 249 6.64 4.58 -7.45
N TRP A 250 7.39 5.65 -7.16
CA TRP A 250 8.21 6.29 -8.18
C TRP A 250 9.30 5.35 -8.70
N THR A 251 9.87 5.66 -9.86
CA THR A 251 11.09 5.01 -10.34
C THR A 251 12.32 5.53 -9.59
N HIS A 252 13.50 5.03 -9.92
CA HIS A 252 14.77 5.62 -9.45
C HIS A 252 14.94 7.09 -9.84
N ASP A 253 14.20 7.61 -10.82
CA ASP A 253 14.17 9.05 -11.12
C ASP A 253 13.66 9.86 -9.93
N GLY A 254 12.61 9.38 -9.25
CA GLY A 254 12.07 10.02 -8.05
C GLY A 254 13.03 9.94 -6.86
N GLY A 255 13.65 8.78 -6.65
CA GLY A 255 14.65 8.59 -5.59
C GLY A 255 15.89 9.46 -5.76
N VAL A 256 16.41 9.58 -7.00
CA VAL A 256 17.51 10.51 -7.32
C VAL A 256 17.05 11.96 -7.11
N ALA A 257 15.87 12.34 -7.62
CA ALA A 257 15.35 13.70 -7.47
C ALA A 257 15.26 14.12 -6.00
N MET A 258 14.72 13.26 -5.13
CA MET A 258 14.64 13.53 -3.70
C MET A 258 16.04 13.67 -3.08
N THR A 259 16.99 12.81 -3.48
CA THR A 259 18.37 12.86 -2.97
C THR A 259 19.05 14.19 -3.31
N TYR A 260 18.91 14.67 -4.55
CA TYR A 260 19.41 15.99 -4.97
C TYR A 260 18.73 17.12 -4.18
N LEU A 261 17.39 17.07 -4.04
CA LEU A 261 16.64 18.07 -3.30
C LEU A 261 17.11 18.17 -1.84
N LEU A 262 17.24 17.03 -1.16
CA LEU A 262 17.70 16.98 0.22
C LEU A 262 19.14 17.50 0.36
N ALA A 263 20.05 17.10 -0.52
CA ALA A 263 21.43 17.57 -0.47
C ALA A 263 21.53 19.09 -0.68
N GLU A 264 20.82 19.65 -1.66
CA GLU A 264 20.79 21.09 -1.92
C GLU A 264 20.10 21.87 -0.78
N GLN A 265 19.06 21.30 -0.16
CA GLN A 265 18.41 21.91 1.00
C GLN A 265 19.36 22.00 2.20
N LEU A 266 20.22 20.99 2.41
CA LEU A 266 21.13 20.93 3.55
C LEU A 266 22.42 21.72 3.32
N HIS A 267 22.93 21.71 2.08
CA HIS A 267 24.12 22.45 1.68
C HIS A 267 24.00 22.92 0.22
N PRO A 268 23.51 24.15 -0.01
CA PRO A 268 23.33 24.68 -1.37
C PRO A 268 24.61 24.66 -2.21
N GLY A 269 24.50 24.16 -3.44
CA GLY A 269 25.58 24.00 -4.40
C GLY A 269 26.47 22.77 -4.18
N ILE A 270 26.15 21.89 -3.21
CA ILE A 270 26.91 20.66 -2.97
C ILE A 270 26.82 19.69 -4.16
N THR A 271 25.72 19.71 -4.90
CA THR A 271 25.51 18.77 -6.01
C THR A 271 26.20 19.19 -7.31
N ARG A 272 26.94 20.30 -7.33
CA ARG A 272 27.61 20.81 -8.55
C ARG A 272 28.63 19.85 -9.15
N THR A 273 29.23 19.00 -8.32
CA THR A 273 30.22 18.00 -8.74
C THR A 273 29.59 16.64 -9.03
N TRP A 274 28.30 16.47 -8.76
CA TRP A 274 27.65 15.16 -8.87
C TRP A 274 27.58 14.71 -10.32
N ARG A 275 27.87 13.43 -10.55
CA ARG A 275 27.70 12.77 -11.84
C ARG A 275 26.79 11.57 -11.68
N LEU A 276 25.80 11.49 -12.56
CA LEU A 276 24.81 10.42 -12.62
C LEU A 276 24.89 9.74 -13.99
N TRP A 277 24.85 8.41 -14.03
CA TRP A 277 24.80 7.64 -15.27
C TRP A 277 24.00 6.33 -15.09
N PRO A 278 23.52 5.69 -16.18
CA PRO A 278 22.75 4.47 -16.07
C PRO A 278 23.49 3.38 -15.28
N GLY A 279 22.77 2.78 -14.35
CA GLY A 279 23.23 1.70 -13.49
C GLY A 279 22.71 0.35 -13.96
N ARG A 280 22.11 -0.40 -13.03
CA ARG A 280 21.62 -1.75 -13.27
C ARG A 280 20.17 -1.73 -13.74
N SER A 281 19.85 -2.63 -14.64
CA SER A 281 18.48 -2.98 -15.01
C SER A 281 18.11 -4.34 -14.39
N TYR A 282 16.99 -4.42 -13.68
CA TYR A 282 16.51 -5.67 -13.07
C TYR A 282 14.97 -5.74 -13.00
N PRO A 283 14.38 -6.95 -13.03
CA PRO A 283 12.94 -7.10 -12.83
C PRO A 283 12.56 -6.88 -11.36
N HIS A 284 11.38 -6.29 -11.14
CA HIS A 284 10.78 -6.06 -9.81
C HIS A 284 9.32 -6.47 -9.83
N SER A 285 8.85 -7.07 -8.73
CA SER A 285 7.43 -7.41 -8.57
C SER A 285 6.63 -6.14 -8.40
N ALA A 286 5.61 -5.93 -9.23
CA ALA A 286 4.76 -4.75 -9.12
C ALA A 286 3.66 -4.99 -8.09
N ASP A 287 3.45 -4.03 -7.20
CA ASP A 287 2.57 -4.19 -6.03
C ASP A 287 1.07 -4.04 -6.32
N ILE A 288 0.65 -3.25 -7.31
CA ILE A 288 -0.78 -3.07 -7.64
C ILE A 288 -1.40 -4.35 -8.23
N PRO A 289 -0.76 -5.06 -9.17
CA PRO A 289 -1.25 -6.35 -9.69
C PRO A 289 -1.53 -7.40 -8.61
N ASP A 290 -0.77 -7.41 -7.51
CA ASP A 290 -0.98 -8.36 -6.40
C ASP A 290 -2.38 -8.20 -5.78
N LEU A 291 -2.90 -6.97 -5.73
CA LEU A 291 -4.27 -6.67 -5.27
C LEU A 291 -5.35 -7.24 -6.19
N LEU A 292 -4.99 -7.58 -7.42
CA LEU A 292 -5.82 -8.29 -8.40
C LEU A 292 -5.52 -9.80 -8.46
N GLY A 293 -4.66 -10.32 -7.58
CA GLY A 293 -4.16 -11.69 -7.61
C GLY A 293 -3.29 -12.00 -8.83
N GLN A 294 -2.66 -10.99 -9.42
CA GLN A 294 -1.80 -11.12 -10.58
C GLN A 294 -0.33 -10.95 -10.16
N ASP A 295 0.51 -11.93 -10.49
CA ASP A 295 1.96 -11.77 -10.35
C ASP A 295 2.50 -11.15 -11.65
N ARG A 296 2.89 -9.87 -11.58
CA ARG A 296 3.41 -9.12 -12.71
C ARG A 296 4.68 -8.38 -12.29
N THR A 297 5.61 -8.27 -13.24
CA THR A 297 6.86 -7.57 -13.01
C THR A 297 6.98 -6.32 -13.87
N VAL A 298 7.70 -5.33 -13.35
CA VAL A 298 8.17 -4.15 -14.07
C VAL A 298 9.69 -4.18 -14.19
N GLN A 299 10.20 -3.61 -15.27
CA GLN A 299 11.64 -3.41 -15.45
C GLN A 299 12.06 -2.16 -14.68
N ILE A 300 12.97 -2.29 -13.73
CA ILE A 300 13.57 -1.18 -12.99
C ILE A 300 14.92 -0.85 -13.61
N ASP A 301 15.15 0.43 -13.86
CA ASP A 301 16.43 0.99 -14.28
C ASP A 301 16.98 1.88 -13.17
N SER A 302 18.12 1.51 -12.60
CA SER A 302 18.81 2.28 -11.56
C SER A 302 19.87 3.21 -12.15
N TYR A 303 20.48 4.01 -11.29
CA TYR A 303 21.64 4.83 -11.60
C TYR A 303 22.85 4.46 -10.76
N ALA A 304 24.01 4.88 -11.25
CA ALA A 304 25.22 5.07 -10.46
C ALA A 304 25.41 6.58 -10.21
N LEU A 305 25.92 6.93 -9.02
CA LEU A 305 26.05 8.30 -8.54
C LEU A 305 27.43 8.52 -7.92
N ALA A 306 28.18 9.47 -8.46
CA ALA A 306 29.46 9.94 -7.91
C ALA A 306 29.34 11.38 -7.39
N PRO A 307 29.39 11.62 -6.06
CA PRO A 307 29.26 12.97 -5.50
C PRO A 307 30.46 13.89 -5.80
N ASP A 308 31.65 13.32 -5.97
CA ASP A 308 32.89 14.04 -6.30
C ASP A 308 33.16 14.11 -7.82
N GLY A 309 32.26 13.55 -8.63
CA GLY A 309 32.42 13.42 -10.08
C GLY A 309 33.40 12.32 -10.53
N GLY A 310 33.87 11.50 -9.60
CA GLY A 310 34.75 10.36 -9.82
C GLY A 310 33.99 9.06 -10.10
N GLU A 311 34.29 8.02 -9.32
CA GLU A 311 33.72 6.68 -9.44
C GLU A 311 32.38 6.54 -8.71
N ASP A 312 31.61 5.50 -9.08
CA ASP A 312 30.33 5.18 -8.46
C ASP A 312 30.46 5.07 -6.94
N ASN A 313 29.55 5.73 -6.22
CA ASN A 313 29.47 5.70 -4.77
C ASN A 313 28.14 5.11 -4.28
N THR A 314 27.30 4.55 -5.16
CA THR A 314 26.02 3.97 -4.75
C THR A 314 26.18 2.79 -3.79
N VAL A 315 25.31 2.77 -2.77
CA VAL A 315 25.34 1.73 -1.73
C VAL A 315 24.02 0.97 -1.74
N SER A 316 24.03 -0.23 -2.31
CA SER A 316 22.88 -1.15 -2.20
C SER A 316 23.00 -2.00 -0.93
N LYS A 317 22.10 -1.77 0.02
CA LYS A 317 21.96 -2.62 1.22
C LYS A 317 20.52 -3.14 1.30
N PRO A 318 20.32 -4.47 1.38
CA PRO A 318 18.99 -5.03 1.61
C PRO A 318 18.37 -4.46 2.89
N SER A 319 17.08 -4.14 2.83
CA SER A 319 16.30 -3.69 3.98
C SER A 319 14.94 -4.33 3.91
N ASP A 320 14.45 -4.79 5.06
CA ASP A 320 13.07 -5.23 5.24
C ASP A 320 12.14 -4.07 5.66
N PHE A 321 12.68 -2.85 5.79
CA PHE A 321 11.99 -1.66 6.29
C PHE A 321 11.35 -1.78 7.68
N HIS A 322 11.49 -2.92 8.35
CA HIS A 322 11.05 -3.12 9.74
C HIS A 322 12.13 -2.68 10.72
N THR A 323 13.40 -2.94 10.37
CA THR A 323 14.56 -2.50 11.13
C THR A 323 15.15 -1.21 10.55
N PRO A 324 15.66 -0.28 11.38
CA PRO A 324 16.31 0.92 10.87
C PRO A 324 17.49 0.58 9.95
N LEU A 325 17.45 1.12 8.72
CA LEU A 325 18.51 0.95 7.73
C LEU A 325 19.59 2.01 7.95
N HIS A 326 20.71 1.59 8.53
CA HIS A 326 21.90 2.43 8.63
C HIS A 326 22.77 2.28 7.36
N LEU A 327 23.08 3.42 6.74
CA LEU A 327 23.98 3.58 5.61
C LEU A 327 25.14 4.51 6.01
N GLU A 328 26.36 4.00 5.87
CA GLU A 328 27.58 4.74 6.16
C GLU A 328 28.49 4.69 4.94
N SER A 329 29.16 5.81 4.62
CA SER A 329 30.10 5.90 3.51
C SER A 329 31.29 6.80 3.84
N PRO A 330 32.51 6.45 3.40
CA PRO A 330 33.68 7.30 3.57
C PRO A 330 33.45 8.69 2.97
N ALA A 331 33.84 9.74 3.69
CA ALA A 331 33.66 11.11 3.24
C ALA A 331 34.41 11.39 1.93
N LYS A 332 33.69 11.91 0.93
CA LYS A 332 34.21 12.42 -0.34
C LYS A 332 33.75 13.86 -0.58
N PRO A 333 34.47 14.65 -1.41
CA PRO A 333 33.96 15.94 -1.87
C PRO A 333 32.56 15.81 -2.46
N GLY A 334 31.68 16.78 -2.19
CA GLY A 334 30.30 16.76 -2.68
C GLY A 334 29.35 15.90 -1.85
N MET A 335 29.77 15.30 -0.74
CA MET A 335 28.88 14.59 0.19
C MET A 335 28.40 15.48 1.34
N ILE A 336 27.21 15.15 1.87
CA ILE A 336 26.71 15.67 3.15
C ILE A 336 27.41 14.92 4.28
N THR A 337 28.16 15.64 5.11
CA THR A 337 28.96 15.06 6.21
C THR A 337 28.27 15.08 7.57
N GLY A 338 27.21 15.89 7.72
CA GLY A 338 26.40 15.92 8.94
C GLY A 338 25.58 14.65 9.09
N ARG A 339 25.43 14.15 10.32
CA ARG A 339 24.66 12.92 10.60
C ARG A 339 23.16 13.15 10.39
N VAL A 340 22.57 12.36 9.50
CA VAL A 340 21.14 12.46 9.17
C VAL A 340 20.37 11.28 9.74
N ARG A 341 19.22 11.56 10.35
CA ARG A 341 18.28 10.53 10.80
C ARG A 341 16.96 10.77 10.10
N MET A 342 16.48 9.77 9.40
CA MET A 342 15.36 9.89 8.48
C MET A 342 14.21 8.99 8.92
N VAL A 343 13.00 9.53 8.95
CA VAL A 343 11.77 8.74 8.97
C VAL A 343 11.23 8.74 7.54
N GLY A 344 11.14 7.57 6.92
CA GLY A 344 10.79 7.46 5.50
C GLY A 344 9.89 6.25 5.25
N ASP A 345 8.98 6.37 4.28
CA ASP A 345 8.12 5.25 3.88
C ASP A 345 8.72 4.46 2.70
N SER A 346 7.94 3.59 2.07
CA SER A 346 8.42 2.74 0.99
C SER A 346 8.92 3.51 -0.24
N PHE A 347 8.53 4.77 -0.45
CA PHE A 347 9.11 5.64 -1.49
C PHE A 347 10.61 5.85 -1.28
N THR A 348 11.05 5.96 -0.03
CA THR A 348 12.47 6.10 0.30
C THR A 348 13.31 4.91 -0.17
N GLN A 349 12.73 3.70 -0.39
CA GLN A 349 13.47 2.52 -0.86
C GLN A 349 14.25 2.78 -2.15
N PHE A 350 13.62 3.45 -3.12
CA PHE A 350 14.24 3.81 -4.40
C PHE A 350 15.25 4.96 -4.28
N ALA A 351 15.30 5.65 -3.14
CA ALA A 351 16.30 6.68 -2.86
C ALA A 351 17.52 6.12 -2.11
N THR A 352 17.38 5.01 -1.37
CA THR A 352 18.43 4.48 -0.49
C THR A 352 19.81 4.31 -1.15
N PRO A 353 19.96 3.85 -2.42
CA PRO A 353 21.29 3.73 -3.02
C PRO A 353 21.99 5.08 -3.20
N TYR A 354 21.22 6.12 -3.49
CA TYR A 354 21.69 7.47 -3.73
C TYR A 354 21.91 8.24 -2.43
N LEU A 355 21.07 8.01 -1.42
CA LEU A 355 21.29 8.50 -0.06
C LEU A 355 22.62 7.95 0.48
N GLY A 356 22.88 6.65 0.32
CA GLY A 356 24.18 6.07 0.67
C GLY A 356 25.35 6.65 -0.13
N ALA A 357 25.12 7.04 -1.40
CA ALA A 357 26.13 7.70 -2.21
C ALA A 357 26.42 9.15 -1.79
N ALA A 358 25.42 9.86 -1.28
CA ALA A 358 25.48 11.30 -1.06
C ALA A 358 25.73 11.71 0.40
N PHE A 359 25.44 10.83 1.36
CA PHE A 359 25.52 11.11 2.80
C PHE A 359 26.56 10.20 3.45
N THR A 360 27.40 10.76 4.33
CA THR A 360 28.41 9.94 5.03
C THR A 360 27.80 9.07 6.12
N ASP A 361 26.73 9.55 6.76
CA ASP A 361 25.97 8.82 7.79
C ASP A 361 24.48 9.20 7.68
N ILE A 362 23.67 8.23 7.24
CA ILE A 362 22.21 8.32 7.24
C ILE A 362 21.58 7.03 7.77
N THR A 363 20.64 7.17 8.71
CA THR A 363 19.82 6.05 9.19
C THR A 363 18.36 6.31 8.87
N VAL A 364 17.71 5.39 8.16
CA VAL A 364 16.28 5.46 7.79
C VAL A 364 15.46 4.53 8.68
N THR A 365 14.37 5.03 9.26
CA THR A 365 13.42 4.25 10.08
C THR A 365 11.99 4.41 9.57
N HIS A 366 11.14 3.42 9.79
CA HIS A 366 9.76 3.42 9.28
C HIS A 366 8.87 4.44 10.04
N PRO A 367 7.91 5.13 9.39
CA PRO A 367 7.00 6.11 10.00
C PRO A 367 6.03 5.56 11.06
N ASN A 368 6.03 4.25 11.28
CA ASN A 368 5.26 3.64 12.37
C ASN A 368 6.06 3.61 13.67
N ASN A 369 7.39 3.57 13.58
CA ASN A 369 8.28 3.45 14.74
C ASN A 369 8.15 4.61 15.74
N PRO A 370 7.97 5.89 15.33
CA PRO A 370 7.74 6.97 16.29
C PRO A 370 6.57 6.70 17.24
N ALA A 371 5.50 6.05 16.78
CA ALA A 371 4.33 5.75 17.60
C ALA A 371 4.42 4.39 18.31
N LEU A 372 5.08 3.39 17.71
CA LEU A 372 5.26 2.05 18.29
C LEU A 372 6.33 2.02 19.38
N ASP A 373 7.41 2.77 19.20
CA ASP A 373 8.50 2.93 20.15
C ASP A 373 9.01 4.40 20.15
N PRO A 374 8.29 5.30 20.82
CA PRO A 374 8.68 6.72 20.91
C PRO A 374 10.06 6.91 21.56
N GLN A 375 10.41 6.09 22.56
CA GLN A 375 11.68 6.21 23.27
C GLN A 375 12.86 5.80 22.39
N GLY A 376 12.80 4.62 21.76
CA GLY A 376 13.84 4.15 20.84
C GLY A 376 13.96 5.05 19.60
N THR A 377 12.82 5.51 19.07
CA THR A 377 12.83 6.50 17.97
C THR A 377 13.48 7.81 18.41
N GLY A 378 13.15 8.33 19.59
CA GLY A 378 13.78 9.55 20.13
C GLY A 378 15.28 9.41 20.32
N GLN A 379 15.75 8.25 20.78
CA GLN A 379 17.18 7.96 20.91
C GLN A 379 17.87 7.93 19.54
N LEU A 380 17.28 7.24 18.55
CA LEU A 380 17.79 7.19 17.19
C LEU A 380 17.87 8.59 16.58
N LEU A 381 16.79 9.38 16.68
CA LEU A 381 16.76 10.75 16.15
C LEU A 381 17.73 11.67 16.90
N ALA A 382 17.98 11.42 18.19
CA ALA A 382 18.93 12.20 18.98
C ALA A 382 20.40 12.04 18.52
N GLU A 383 20.74 10.95 17.83
CA GLU A 383 22.08 10.77 17.26
C GLU A 383 22.37 11.69 16.05
N GLY A 384 21.32 12.20 15.41
CA GLY A 384 21.41 13.05 14.23
C GLY A 384 21.56 14.54 14.54
N GLU A 385 22.20 15.26 13.63
CA GLU A 385 22.22 16.73 13.58
C GLU A 385 21.07 17.28 12.71
N THR A 386 20.56 16.44 11.81
CA THR A 386 19.41 16.72 10.95
C THR A 386 18.43 15.56 11.04
N VAL A 387 17.15 15.89 11.20
CA VAL A 387 16.03 14.96 11.09
C VAL A 387 15.28 15.24 9.79
N VAL A 388 15.06 14.20 8.99
CA VAL A 388 14.34 14.28 7.72
C VAL A 388 13.11 13.39 7.78
N PHE A 389 11.94 13.92 7.46
CA PHE A 389 10.75 13.11 7.23
C PHE A 389 10.44 13.08 5.74
N GLU A 390 10.26 11.89 5.18
CA GLU A 390 9.68 11.65 3.86
C GLU A 390 8.40 10.87 4.05
N LEU A 391 7.29 11.41 3.55
CA LEU A 391 5.96 10.87 3.75
C LEU A 391 5.17 10.95 2.44
N SER A 392 4.48 9.87 2.07
CA SER A 392 3.59 9.87 0.91
C SER A 392 2.30 10.64 1.15
N GLU A 393 1.88 11.39 0.12
CA GLU A 393 0.69 12.23 0.10
C GLU A 393 -0.53 11.48 0.63
N ARG A 394 -0.85 10.28 0.10
CA ARG A 394 -2.03 9.50 0.48
C ARG A 394 -2.15 9.28 1.99
N PHE A 395 -1.04 9.02 2.68
CA PHE A 395 -1.07 8.76 4.11
C PHE A 395 -1.13 10.06 4.92
N VAL A 396 -0.50 11.13 4.45
CA VAL A 396 -0.57 12.44 5.12
C VAL A 396 -1.96 13.04 4.97
N VAL A 397 -2.48 13.15 3.74
CA VAL A 397 -3.81 13.72 3.47
C VAL A 397 -4.93 12.94 4.16
N GLY A 398 -4.79 11.62 4.27
CA GLY A 398 -5.76 10.77 4.94
C GLY A 398 -5.59 10.67 6.46
N GLY A 399 -4.59 11.35 7.06
CA GLY A 399 -4.31 11.25 8.48
C GLY A 399 -3.97 9.83 8.95
N ARG A 400 -3.26 9.06 8.12
CA ARG A 400 -3.05 7.61 8.31
C ARG A 400 -1.77 7.25 9.05
N TYR A 401 -0.80 8.17 9.13
CA TYR A 401 0.36 7.94 9.98
C TYR A 401 0.03 8.24 11.44
N ALA A 402 0.27 7.26 12.32
CA ALA A 402 0.06 7.43 13.76
C ALA A 402 0.93 8.55 14.36
N MET A 403 2.11 8.81 13.76
CA MET A 403 2.97 9.93 14.17
C MET A 403 2.36 11.31 13.94
N LEU A 404 1.24 11.46 13.22
CA LEU A 404 0.55 12.75 13.09
C LEU A 404 -0.16 13.17 14.37
N ASP A 405 -0.34 12.27 15.35
CA ASP A 405 -0.79 12.66 16.68
C ASP A 405 0.31 13.49 17.38
N THR A 406 -0.05 14.69 17.83
CA THR A 406 0.87 15.60 18.52
C THR A 406 1.46 15.00 19.79
N ALA A 407 0.76 14.08 20.45
CA ALA A 407 1.28 13.38 21.64
C ALA A 407 2.51 12.53 21.30
N VAL A 408 2.53 11.90 20.12
CA VAL A 408 3.70 11.12 19.67
C VAL A 408 4.91 12.04 19.46
N ALA A 409 4.69 13.19 18.81
CA ALA A 409 5.73 14.20 18.66
C ALA A 409 6.24 14.73 20.01
N ASP A 410 5.36 14.91 21.00
CA ASP A 410 5.73 15.33 22.35
C ASP A 410 6.61 14.31 23.08
N GLU A 411 6.26 13.03 23.01
CA GLU A 411 7.02 11.96 23.64
C GLU A 411 8.42 11.81 23.06
N VAL A 412 8.52 11.80 21.72
CA VAL A 412 9.82 11.76 21.03
C VAL A 412 10.59 13.06 21.28
N GLY A 413 9.90 14.19 21.24
CA GLY A 413 10.45 15.52 21.52
C GLY A 413 11.06 15.65 22.91
N ALA A 414 10.47 15.03 23.93
CA ALA A 414 11.03 15.00 25.27
C ALA A 414 12.40 14.31 25.32
N VAL A 415 12.59 13.23 24.54
CA VAL A 415 13.89 12.55 24.41
C VAL A 415 14.90 13.44 23.70
N LEU A 416 14.49 14.11 22.61
CA LEU A 416 15.35 15.05 21.88
C LEU A 416 15.78 16.23 22.75
N ALA A 417 14.87 16.78 23.55
CA ALA A 417 15.15 17.88 24.48
C ALA A 417 16.12 17.50 25.59
N ALA A 418 16.14 16.23 26.00
CA ALA A 418 17.13 15.70 26.94
C ALA A 418 18.53 15.51 26.31
N HIS A 419 18.63 15.55 24.98
CA HIS A 419 19.86 15.38 24.20
C HIS A 419 20.01 16.50 23.16
N PRO A 420 20.10 17.79 23.53
CA PRO A 420 20.14 18.88 22.56
C PRO A 420 21.44 18.86 21.74
N VAL A 421 21.37 19.29 20.48
CA VAL A 421 22.54 19.64 19.67
C VAL A 421 22.85 21.12 19.93
N GLY A 422 24.07 21.41 20.36
CA GLY A 422 24.50 22.75 20.80
C GLY A 422 24.63 23.77 19.70
#